data_AF-A0A168IG02-F1
#
_entry.id   AF-A0A168IG02-F1
#
_cell.length_a   1.000
_cell.length_b   1.000
_cell.length_c   1.000
_cell.angle_alpha   90.00
_cell.angle_beta   90.00
_cell.angle_gamma   90.00
#
_symmetry.space_group_name_H-M   'P 1'
#
loop_
_entity.id
_entity.type
_entity.pdbx_description
1 polymer ?
#
loop_
_entity_poly.entity_id
_entity_poly.type
_entity_poly.pdbx_seq_one_letter_code
_entity_poly.pdbx_strand_id
1 'polypeptide(L)'
;QSRKVDISRLRDIRKRLDTGHISTKELEVIAIECVDELVELCSDYIGNTVIQRLFERCSEMTKSIMLEAVAPFLASIGVHKNGTWAAQKIIDTSRLPAQISLICGHIKPYVPALLLDQFGNYVVQCCLGLGPNRNQFIFDAIVDSCWEIAQGRFGARAVRATLESPHVTKRQQKYVAASLVQHALLLATNANGALLLIWLLDTSGIPGRYRVLAPRLLPHLSKLCTHKLASLTVLKLINQRQEPEARVLILDALFFSNSSINNNMLHDQVHGVSLVQKILSSSYIELRERQRIAERVKYILCKLKLQHVQGYKRLMEEINMV
;
A
#
# COMPACT_ATOMS: atom_id res chain seq x y z
N GLN A 1 28.11 27.49 16.86
CA GLN A 1 27.44 28.03 18.06
C GLN A 1 25.95 27.88 17.81
N SER A 2 25.30 26.87 18.39
CA SER A 2 23.85 26.65 18.23
C SER A 2 23.13 27.82 18.88
N ARG A 3 22.62 28.78 18.10
CA ARG A 3 21.65 29.74 18.60
C ARG A 3 20.40 28.93 18.90
N LYS A 4 20.13 28.67 20.18
CA LYS A 4 18.84 28.15 20.62
C LYS A 4 17.78 29.13 20.13
N VAL A 5 16.94 28.68 19.20
CA VAL A 5 15.74 29.38 18.76
C VAL A 5 14.98 29.91 19.97
N ASP A 6 14.77 31.22 20.04
CA ASP A 6 14.08 31.85 21.17
C ASP A 6 12.59 31.48 21.16
N ILE A 7 12.22 30.60 22.11
CA ILE A 7 10.84 30.11 22.30
C ILE A 7 9.87 31.27 22.56
N SER A 8 10.31 32.32 23.27
CA SER A 8 9.47 33.49 23.56
C SER A 8 9.12 34.22 22.27
N ARG A 9 10.13 34.46 21.42
CA ARG A 9 9.96 35.07 20.10
C ARG A 9 9.05 34.23 19.20
N LEU A 10 9.23 32.91 19.14
CA LEU A 10 8.36 32.04 18.34
C LEU A 10 6.89 32.07 18.79
N ARG A 11 6.65 32.13 20.11
CA ARG A 11 5.28 32.26 20.65
C ARG A 11 4.64 33.59 20.27
N ASP A 12 5.38 34.68 20.35
CA ASP A 12 4.90 36.00 19.93
C ASP A 12 4.57 36.02 18.43
N ILE A 13 5.49 35.54 17.59
CA ILE A 13 5.28 35.42 16.13
C ILE A 13 4.02 34.61 15.85
N ARG A 14 3.88 33.42 16.45
CA ARG A 14 2.69 32.57 16.26
C ARG A 14 1.41 33.29 16.67
N LYS A 15 1.38 33.93 17.85
CA LYS A 15 0.19 34.67 18.34
C LYS A 15 -0.19 35.79 17.37
N ARG A 16 0.79 36.52 16.86
CA ARG A 16 0.56 37.59 15.87
C ARG A 16 0.06 37.03 14.53
N LEU A 17 0.57 35.88 14.09
CA LEU A 17 0.10 35.19 12.88
C LEU A 17 -1.35 34.72 13.00
N ASP A 18 -1.72 34.13 14.15
CA ASP A 18 -3.07 33.59 14.40
C ASP A 18 -4.12 34.69 14.59
N THR A 19 -3.74 35.85 15.13
CA THR A 19 -4.67 36.98 15.35
C THR A 19 -4.85 37.90 14.13
N GLY A 20 -4.15 37.66 13.03
CA GLY A 20 -4.27 38.43 11.79
C GLY A 20 -3.61 39.81 11.81
N HIS A 21 -2.95 40.20 12.89
CA HIS A 21 -2.29 41.51 13.06
C HIS A 21 -0.89 41.59 12.41
N ILE A 22 -0.64 40.83 11.33
CA ILE A 22 0.63 40.86 10.60
C ILE A 22 0.36 41.28 9.16
N SER A 23 0.98 42.40 8.76
CA SER A 23 0.97 42.85 7.37
C SER A 23 1.78 41.91 6.49
N THR A 24 1.47 41.87 5.19
CA THR A 24 2.24 41.04 4.23
C THR A 24 3.73 41.39 4.28
N LYS A 25 4.09 42.68 4.36
CA LYS A 25 5.49 43.11 4.42
C LYS A 25 6.23 42.57 5.65
N GLU A 26 5.60 42.61 6.83
CA GLU A 26 6.19 42.03 8.04
C GLU A 26 6.32 40.52 7.94
N LEU A 27 5.34 39.84 7.32
CA LEU A 27 5.41 38.41 7.08
C LEU A 27 6.61 38.03 6.23
N GLU A 28 6.86 38.77 5.14
CA GLU A 28 8.01 38.55 4.27
C GLU A 28 9.33 38.75 5.03
N VAL A 29 9.42 39.79 5.88
CA VAL A 29 10.61 40.03 6.70
C VAL A 29 10.86 38.87 7.67
N ILE A 30 9.83 38.41 8.38
CA ILE A 30 9.93 37.26 9.30
C ILE A 30 10.40 36.01 8.53
N ALA A 31 9.85 35.78 7.33
CA ALA A 31 10.24 34.64 6.52
C ALA A 31 11.72 34.66 6.13
N ILE A 32 12.24 35.82 5.72
CA ILE A 32 13.66 35.99 5.38
C ILE A 32 14.55 35.83 6.61
N GLU A 33 14.16 36.38 7.76
CA GLU A 33 14.90 36.20 9.03
C GLU A 33 14.98 34.75 9.49
N CYS A 34 14.02 33.91 9.11
CA CYS A 34 13.98 32.50 9.48
C CYS A 34 14.77 31.58 8.54
N VAL A 35 15.31 32.05 7.41
CA VAL A 35 15.90 31.19 6.36
C VAL A 35 17.04 30.33 6.89
N ASP A 36 17.97 30.91 7.66
CA ASP A 36 19.16 30.21 8.16
C ASP A 36 18.83 29.11 9.18
N GLU A 37 17.70 29.22 9.88
CA GLU A 37 17.24 28.28 10.92
C GLU A 37 16.03 27.44 10.45
N LEU A 38 15.66 27.53 9.17
CA LEU A 38 14.38 27.03 8.65
C LEU A 38 14.19 25.52 8.86
N VAL A 39 15.27 24.75 8.72
CA VAL A 39 15.27 23.29 8.90
C VAL A 39 15.00 22.91 10.36
N GLU A 40 15.66 23.60 11.30
CA GLU A 40 15.46 23.39 12.74
C GLU A 40 14.04 23.80 13.14
N LEU A 41 13.58 24.95 12.63
CA LEU A 41 12.23 25.47 12.88
C LEU A 41 11.14 24.52 12.38
N CYS A 42 11.32 23.88 11.21
CA CYS A 42 10.38 22.88 10.73
C CYS A 42 10.16 21.75 11.72
N SER A 43 11.19 21.36 12.48
CA SER A 43 11.13 20.25 13.43
C SER A 43 10.80 20.68 14.86
N ASP A 44 10.91 21.97 15.18
CA ASP A 44 10.54 22.51 16.48
C ASP A 44 9.02 22.40 16.76
N TYR A 45 8.64 22.27 18.04
CA TYR A 45 7.24 22.11 18.46
C TYR A 45 6.36 23.34 18.17
N ILE A 46 6.92 24.55 18.20
CA ILE A 46 6.23 25.80 17.85
C ILE A 46 6.62 26.25 16.44
N GLY A 47 7.91 26.17 16.11
CA GLY A 47 8.46 26.58 14.83
C GLY A 47 7.74 25.95 13.64
N ASN A 48 7.39 24.65 13.70
CA ASN A 48 6.69 23.99 12.60
C ASN A 48 5.37 24.69 12.25
N THR A 49 4.65 25.22 13.24
CA THR A 49 3.40 25.94 13.03
C THR A 49 3.63 27.31 12.42
N VAL A 50 4.71 28.00 12.80
CA VAL A 50 5.13 29.27 12.20
C VAL A 50 5.49 29.06 10.73
N ILE A 51 6.33 28.06 10.41
CA ILE A 51 6.75 27.79 9.03
C ILE A 51 5.55 27.45 8.15
N GLN A 52 4.60 26.67 8.66
CA GLN A 52 3.35 26.41 7.93
C GLN A 52 2.64 27.70 7.52
N ARG A 53 2.46 28.66 8.45
CA ARG A 53 1.81 29.95 8.14
C ARG A 53 2.58 30.80 7.13
N LEU A 54 3.92 30.77 7.19
CA LEU A 54 4.76 31.49 6.23
C LEU A 54 4.55 30.93 4.82
N PHE A 55 4.61 29.60 4.65
CA PHE A 55 4.33 28.96 3.36
C PHE A 55 2.87 29.12 2.88
N GLU A 56 1.92 29.33 3.79
CA GLU A 56 0.53 29.65 3.42
C GLU A 56 0.37 31.07 2.87
N ARG A 57 1.07 32.05 3.44
CA ARG A 57 0.73 33.48 3.29
C ARG A 57 1.79 34.34 2.61
N CYS A 58 3.05 33.93 2.56
CA CYS A 58 4.10 34.68 1.85
C CYS A 58 3.88 34.67 0.34
N SER A 59 4.51 35.60 -0.37
CA SER A 59 4.56 35.60 -1.83
C SER A 59 5.30 34.37 -2.37
N GLU A 60 5.02 34.01 -3.61
CA GLU A 60 5.69 32.89 -4.28
C GLU A 60 7.21 33.11 -4.41
N MET A 61 7.67 34.36 -4.46
CA MET A 61 9.10 34.70 -4.47
C MET A 61 9.76 34.29 -3.15
N THR A 62 9.21 34.72 -2.01
CA THR A 62 9.74 34.36 -0.70
C THR A 62 9.60 32.87 -0.40
N LYS A 63 8.48 32.25 -0.78
CA LYS A 63 8.34 30.79 -0.68
C LYS A 63 9.43 30.07 -1.46
N SER A 64 9.83 30.58 -2.62
CA SER A 64 10.90 29.98 -3.41
C SER A 64 12.26 30.07 -2.69
N ILE A 65 12.59 31.22 -2.09
CA ILE A 65 13.80 31.39 -1.27
C ILE A 65 13.80 30.43 -0.07
N MET A 66 12.69 30.38 0.67
CA MET A 66 12.55 29.45 1.80
C MET A 66 12.64 27.99 1.34
N LEU A 67 12.03 27.67 0.19
CA LEU A 67 12.02 26.32 -0.34
C LEU A 67 13.43 25.86 -0.75
N GLU A 68 14.24 26.73 -1.36
CA GLU A 68 15.64 26.42 -1.69
C GLU A 68 16.44 25.99 -0.46
N ALA A 69 16.23 26.63 0.69
CA ALA A 69 16.91 26.27 1.94
C ALA A 69 16.40 24.94 2.55
N VAL A 70 15.08 24.69 2.50
CA VAL A 70 14.48 23.53 3.20
C VAL A 70 14.36 22.27 2.34
N ALA A 71 14.29 22.39 1.02
CA ALA A 71 14.01 21.28 0.11
C ALA A 71 14.97 20.08 0.27
N PRO A 72 16.31 20.28 0.42
CA PRO A 72 17.25 19.17 0.63
C PRO A 72 16.95 18.33 1.88
N PHE A 73 16.24 18.89 2.85
CA PHE A 73 15.95 18.28 4.15
C PHE A 73 14.50 17.82 4.28
N LEU A 74 13.64 18.03 3.27
CA LEU A 74 12.22 17.72 3.34
C LEU A 74 11.94 16.27 3.71
N ALA A 75 12.76 15.31 3.25
CA ALA A 75 12.60 13.90 3.64
C ALA A 75 12.86 13.69 5.14
N SER A 76 13.95 14.24 5.69
CA SER A 76 14.27 14.15 7.12
C SER A 76 13.25 14.89 7.99
N ILE A 77 12.76 16.04 7.55
CA ILE A 77 11.70 16.80 8.22
C ILE A 77 10.40 15.98 8.18
N GLY A 78 10.12 15.32 7.06
CA GLY A 78 8.92 14.53 6.82
C GLY A 78 8.72 13.33 7.74
N VAL A 79 9.81 12.74 8.23
CA VAL A 79 9.76 11.62 9.20
C VAL A 79 9.79 12.11 10.66
N HIS A 80 9.84 13.42 10.90
CA HIS A 80 9.80 13.99 12.24
C HIS A 80 8.36 14.21 12.71
N LYS A 81 8.05 13.88 13.97
CA LYS A 81 6.69 13.98 14.55
C LYS A 81 6.02 15.35 14.42
N ASN A 82 6.81 16.43 14.49
CA ASN A 82 6.35 17.80 14.27
C ASN A 82 6.61 18.23 12.82
N GLY A 83 7.74 17.78 12.25
CA GLY A 83 8.22 18.24 10.94
C GLY A 83 7.33 17.79 9.80
N THR A 84 6.70 16.63 9.92
CA THR A 84 5.75 16.12 8.93
C THR A 84 4.65 17.13 8.57
N TRP A 85 4.16 17.90 9.55
CA TRP A 85 3.13 18.91 9.32
C TRP A 85 3.65 20.08 8.47
N ALA A 86 4.88 20.54 8.74
CA ALA A 86 5.54 21.55 7.92
C ALA A 86 5.87 21.02 6.52
N ALA A 87 6.43 19.82 6.40
CA ALA A 87 6.75 19.21 5.10
C ALA A 87 5.52 19.05 4.21
N GLN A 88 4.41 18.52 4.74
CA GLN A 88 3.15 18.40 4.01
C GLN A 88 2.63 19.77 3.58
N LYS A 89 2.66 20.78 4.47
CA LYS A 89 2.20 22.13 4.13
C LYS A 89 3.05 22.78 3.04
N ILE A 90 4.37 22.62 3.09
CA ILE A 90 5.30 23.13 2.07
C ILE A 90 4.94 22.54 0.70
N ILE A 91 4.67 21.23 0.64
CA ILE A 91 4.26 20.55 -0.59
C ILE A 91 2.90 21.06 -1.07
N ASP A 92 1.90 21.10 -0.18
CA ASP A 92 0.52 21.45 -0.52
C ASP A 92 0.35 22.90 -0.99
N THR A 93 1.24 23.80 -0.54
CA THR A 93 1.22 25.23 -0.87
C THR A 93 2.12 25.62 -2.04
N SER A 94 2.95 24.70 -2.54
CA SER A 94 3.81 24.95 -3.69
C SER A 94 3.01 24.96 -4.99
N ARG A 95 3.16 26.01 -5.79
CA ARG A 95 2.38 26.24 -7.01
C ARG A 95 3.25 26.41 -8.25
N LEU A 96 4.44 27.00 -8.10
CA LEU A 96 5.29 27.28 -9.24
C LEU A 96 5.94 26.02 -9.78
N PRO A 97 6.05 25.85 -11.11
CA PRO A 97 6.74 24.72 -11.72
C PRO A 97 8.15 24.46 -11.17
N ALA A 98 8.91 25.51 -10.86
CA ALA A 98 10.25 25.44 -10.29
C ALA A 98 10.24 24.88 -8.85
N GLN A 99 9.35 25.39 -7.99
CA GLN A 99 9.16 24.89 -6.63
C GLN A 99 8.80 23.40 -6.63
N ILE A 100 7.84 23.01 -7.47
CA ILE A 100 7.41 21.62 -7.58
C ILE A 100 8.55 20.73 -8.08
N SER A 101 9.33 21.20 -9.08
CA SER A 101 10.49 20.46 -9.58
C SER A 101 11.53 20.23 -8.48
N LEU A 102 11.78 21.26 -7.66
CA LEU A 102 12.72 21.20 -6.55
C LEU A 102 12.27 20.18 -5.48
N ILE A 103 10.99 20.21 -5.10
CA ILE A 103 10.39 19.23 -4.18
C ILE A 103 10.53 17.81 -4.74
N CYS A 104 10.10 17.58 -5.99
CA CYS A 104 10.19 16.26 -6.60
C CYS A 104 11.64 15.74 -6.63
N GLY A 105 12.59 16.61 -6.97
CA GLY A 105 14.02 16.27 -7.03
C GLY A 105 14.58 15.79 -5.69
N HIS A 106 14.21 16.46 -4.59
CA HIS A 106 14.72 16.13 -3.26
C HIS A 106 13.93 15.04 -2.54
N ILE A 107 12.65 14.81 -2.87
CA ILE A 107 11.87 13.71 -2.29
C ILE A 107 12.15 12.38 -3.01
N LYS A 108 12.36 12.39 -4.33
CA LYS A 108 12.48 11.18 -5.16
C LYS A 108 13.43 10.11 -4.61
N PRO A 109 14.67 10.43 -4.15
CA PRO A 109 15.60 9.42 -3.65
C PRO A 109 15.12 8.70 -2.38
N TYR A 110 14.20 9.32 -1.63
CA TYR A 110 13.77 8.84 -0.31
C TYR A 110 12.38 8.22 -0.32
N VAL A 111 11.70 8.11 -1.47
CA VAL A 111 10.32 7.61 -1.54
C VAL A 111 10.15 6.23 -0.86
N PRO A 112 11.01 5.21 -1.10
CA PRO A 112 10.84 3.92 -0.42
C PRO A 112 10.92 4.05 1.11
N ALA A 113 11.92 4.78 1.61
CA ALA A 113 12.10 5.00 3.04
C ALA A 113 10.93 5.80 3.66
N LEU A 114 10.45 6.82 2.96
CA LEU A 114 9.31 7.61 3.39
C LEU A 114 8.02 6.78 3.44
N LEU A 115 7.74 5.94 2.43
CA LEU A 115 6.57 5.05 2.44
C LEU A 115 6.60 4.05 3.60
N LEU A 116 7.79 3.66 4.05
CA LEU A 116 7.98 2.76 5.19
C LEU A 116 7.90 3.46 6.56
N ASP A 117 7.97 4.79 6.59
CA ASP A 117 7.89 5.58 7.82
C ASP A 117 6.44 5.90 8.23
N GLN A 118 6.20 6.03 9.54
CA GLN A 118 4.87 6.30 10.10
C GLN A 118 4.32 7.70 9.79
N PHE A 119 5.18 8.67 9.51
CA PHE A 119 4.83 10.04 9.13
C PHE A 119 5.17 10.33 7.66
N GLY A 120 6.36 9.92 7.22
CA GLY A 120 6.87 10.16 5.87
C GLY A 120 5.96 9.63 4.76
N ASN A 121 5.18 8.59 5.04
CA ASN A 121 4.25 8.03 4.04
C ASN A 121 3.17 9.04 3.63
N TYR A 122 2.78 9.95 4.53
CA TYR A 122 1.83 11.02 4.24
C TYR A 122 2.49 12.15 3.42
N VAL A 123 3.79 12.39 3.61
CA VAL A 123 4.56 13.33 2.79
C VAL A 123 4.58 12.88 1.33
N VAL A 124 4.80 11.58 1.08
CA VAL A 124 4.70 11.00 -0.28
C VAL A 124 3.29 11.15 -0.85
N GLN A 125 2.25 10.95 -0.03
CA GLN A 125 0.86 11.12 -0.46
C GLN A 125 0.51 12.58 -0.82
N CYS A 126 1.05 13.57 -0.10
CA CYS A 126 0.89 14.99 -0.46
C CYS A 126 1.47 15.29 -1.86
N CYS A 127 2.57 14.64 -2.25
CA CYS A 127 3.13 14.80 -3.59
C CYS A 127 2.19 14.33 -4.72
N LEU A 128 1.13 13.55 -4.42
CA LEU A 128 0.15 13.14 -5.43
C LEU A 128 -0.63 14.33 -5.99
N GLY A 129 -0.92 15.34 -5.17
CA GLY A 129 -1.62 16.57 -5.55
C GLY A 129 -0.87 17.44 -6.57
N LEU A 130 0.43 17.18 -6.77
CA LEU A 130 1.27 17.86 -7.77
C LEU A 130 0.90 17.49 -9.22
N GLY A 131 0.06 16.47 -9.40
CA GLY A 131 -0.50 16.06 -10.68
C GLY A 131 0.27 14.90 -11.36
N PRO A 132 -0.40 14.18 -12.28
CA PRO A 132 0.09 12.90 -12.82
C PRO A 132 1.41 13.00 -13.59
N ASN A 133 1.70 14.16 -14.19
CA ASN A 133 2.96 14.39 -14.91
C ASN A 133 4.15 14.61 -13.97
N ARG A 134 3.90 14.89 -12.68
CA ARG A 134 4.92 15.27 -11.69
C ARG A 134 5.07 14.27 -10.56
N ASN A 135 4.06 13.42 -10.34
CA ASN A 135 4.05 12.41 -9.29
C ASN A 135 4.52 11.01 -9.76
N GLN A 136 4.93 10.85 -11.02
CA GLN A 136 5.33 9.57 -11.60
C GLN A 136 6.47 8.88 -10.83
N PHE A 137 7.42 9.66 -10.30
CA PHE A 137 8.55 9.17 -9.53
C PHE A 137 8.15 8.33 -8.30
N ILE A 138 6.95 8.54 -7.76
CA ILE A 138 6.41 7.76 -6.64
C ILE A 138 6.15 6.33 -7.10
N PHE A 139 5.50 6.16 -8.25
CA PHE A 139 5.15 4.86 -8.78
C PHE A 139 6.37 4.11 -9.29
N ASP A 140 7.36 4.82 -9.84
CA ASP A 140 8.64 4.24 -10.23
C ASP A 140 9.34 3.62 -9.00
N ALA A 141 9.44 4.38 -7.90
CA ALA A 141 10.02 3.88 -6.66
C ALA A 141 9.23 2.71 -6.05
N ILE A 142 7.89 2.73 -6.11
CA ILE A 142 7.04 1.61 -5.68
C ILE A 142 7.32 0.36 -6.52
N VAL A 143 7.49 0.50 -7.83
CA VAL A 143 7.76 -0.64 -8.71
C VAL A 143 9.16 -1.20 -8.45
N ASP A 144 10.17 -0.34 -8.35
CA ASP A 144 11.58 -0.72 -8.17
C ASP A 144 11.84 -1.38 -6.81
N SER A 145 11.17 -0.92 -5.75
CA SER A 145 11.31 -1.42 -4.37
C SER A 145 10.05 -2.13 -3.87
N CYS A 146 9.29 -2.76 -4.78
CA CYS A 146 7.95 -3.28 -4.48
C CYS A 146 7.91 -4.23 -3.29
N TRP A 147 8.82 -5.21 -3.24
CA TRP A 147 8.84 -6.18 -2.15
C TRP A 147 9.20 -5.53 -0.81
N GLU A 148 10.25 -4.70 -0.79
CA GLU A 148 10.73 -4.02 0.42
C GLU A 148 9.63 -3.14 1.04
N ILE A 149 8.94 -2.35 0.22
CA ILE A 149 7.85 -1.47 0.67
C ILE A 149 6.65 -2.32 1.13
N ALA A 150 6.26 -3.33 0.35
CA ALA A 150 5.02 -4.10 0.59
C ALA A 150 5.07 -5.01 1.83
N GLN A 151 6.25 -5.46 2.25
CA GLN A 151 6.36 -6.23 3.50
C GLN A 151 6.26 -5.34 4.75
N GLY A 152 6.49 -4.03 4.62
CA GLY A 152 6.41 -3.05 5.70
C GLY A 152 4.98 -2.74 6.12
N ARG A 153 4.77 -2.54 7.44
CA ARG A 153 3.45 -2.21 8.01
C ARG A 153 2.87 -0.92 7.43
N PHE A 154 3.67 0.13 7.37
CA PHE A 154 3.29 1.42 6.80
C PHE A 154 3.31 1.35 5.28
N GLY A 155 4.37 0.79 4.69
CA GLY A 155 4.56 0.69 3.24
C GLY A 155 3.37 0.09 2.49
N ALA A 156 2.86 -1.09 2.87
CA ALA A 156 1.70 -1.67 2.19
C ALA A 156 0.43 -0.81 2.27
N ARG A 157 0.19 -0.17 3.42
CA ARG A 157 -0.98 0.71 3.62
C ARG A 157 -0.82 2.01 2.83
N ALA A 158 0.39 2.55 2.82
CA ALA A 158 0.75 3.75 2.07
C ALA A 158 0.64 3.53 0.56
N VAL A 159 1.13 2.40 0.04
CA VAL A 159 0.98 2.03 -1.38
C VAL A 159 -0.50 1.90 -1.73
N ARG A 160 -1.31 1.23 -0.90
CA ARG A 160 -2.76 1.15 -1.12
C ARG A 160 -3.41 2.54 -1.16
N ALA A 161 -3.17 3.38 -0.15
CA ALA A 161 -3.72 4.74 -0.08
C ALA A 161 -3.28 5.60 -1.28
N THR A 162 -2.02 5.47 -1.68
CA THR A 162 -1.46 6.09 -2.88
C THR A 162 -2.25 5.67 -4.11
N LEU A 163 -2.46 4.37 -4.32
CA LEU A 163 -3.18 3.86 -5.48
C LEU A 163 -4.68 4.21 -5.48
N GLU A 164 -5.30 4.40 -4.32
CA GLU A 164 -6.72 4.77 -4.16
C GLU A 164 -6.95 6.30 -4.27
N SER A 165 -5.90 7.11 -4.32
CA SER A 165 -6.02 8.57 -4.42
C SER A 165 -6.64 9.03 -5.75
N PRO A 166 -7.49 10.07 -5.75
CA PRO A 166 -8.13 10.60 -6.96
C PRO A 166 -7.13 11.24 -7.93
N HIS A 167 -5.93 11.57 -7.47
CA HIS A 167 -4.86 12.13 -8.31
C HIS A 167 -4.10 11.06 -9.11
N VAL A 168 -4.42 9.78 -8.92
CA VAL A 168 -3.71 8.67 -9.55
C VAL A 168 -4.47 8.15 -10.76
N THR A 169 -3.77 8.10 -11.88
CA THR A 169 -4.34 7.63 -13.14
C THR A 169 -4.50 6.11 -13.16
N LYS A 170 -5.42 5.61 -13.98
CA LYS A 170 -5.52 4.17 -14.26
C LYS A 170 -4.24 3.58 -14.87
N ARG A 171 -3.44 4.39 -15.58
CA ARG A 171 -2.13 3.98 -16.09
C ARG A 171 -1.15 3.72 -14.96
N GLN A 172 -1.05 4.62 -13.98
CA GLN A 172 -0.21 4.45 -12.80
C GLN A 172 -0.65 3.27 -11.93
N GLN A 173 -1.97 3.09 -11.73
CA GLN A 173 -2.49 1.92 -11.04
C GLN A 173 -2.09 0.61 -11.72
N LYS A 174 -2.25 0.52 -13.06
CA LYS A 174 -1.84 -0.67 -13.83
C LYS A 174 -0.34 -0.91 -13.79
N TYR A 175 0.46 0.15 -13.81
CA TYR A 175 1.92 0.07 -13.73
C TYR A 175 2.37 -0.60 -12.42
N VAL A 176 1.87 -0.13 -11.28
CA VAL A 176 2.15 -0.77 -9.98
C VAL A 176 1.54 -2.17 -9.89
N ALA A 177 0.31 -2.37 -10.37
CA ALA A 177 -0.35 -3.67 -10.37
C ALA A 177 0.48 -4.74 -11.10
N ALA A 178 1.16 -4.40 -12.20
CA ALA A 178 2.05 -5.31 -12.89
C ALA A 178 3.22 -5.78 -11.99
N SER A 179 3.79 -4.89 -11.16
CA SER A 179 4.83 -5.28 -10.19
C SER A 179 4.26 -6.13 -9.04
N LEU A 180 3.05 -5.82 -8.56
CA LEU A 180 2.36 -6.66 -7.55
C LEU A 180 2.13 -8.09 -8.06
N VAL A 181 1.71 -8.24 -9.32
CA VAL A 181 1.51 -9.54 -9.96
C VAL A 181 2.83 -10.32 -10.08
N GLN A 182 3.95 -9.64 -10.36
CA GLN A 182 5.27 -10.26 -10.40
C GLN A 182 5.72 -10.76 -9.02
N HIS A 183 5.38 -10.04 -7.95
CA HIS A 183 5.73 -10.40 -6.57
C HIS A 183 4.64 -11.21 -5.84
N ALA A 184 3.61 -11.69 -6.55
CA ALA A 184 2.39 -12.24 -5.97
C ALA A 184 2.63 -13.35 -4.94
N LEU A 185 3.61 -14.24 -5.16
CA LEU A 185 3.95 -15.31 -4.22
C LEU A 185 4.42 -14.76 -2.86
N LEU A 186 5.35 -13.81 -2.88
CA LEU A 186 5.88 -13.17 -1.67
C LEU A 186 4.79 -12.36 -0.96
N LEU A 187 3.97 -11.64 -1.72
CA LEU A 187 2.88 -10.84 -1.19
C LEU A 187 1.79 -11.71 -0.54
N ALA A 188 1.39 -12.82 -1.15
CA ALA A 188 0.35 -13.71 -0.63
C ALA A 188 0.74 -14.39 0.70
N THR A 189 2.04 -14.53 0.96
CA THR A 189 2.57 -15.17 2.17
C THR A 189 2.92 -14.17 3.28
N ASN A 190 2.83 -12.87 3.01
CA ASN A 190 3.10 -11.80 3.98
C ASN A 190 1.81 -11.08 4.40
N ALA A 191 1.63 -10.82 5.71
CA ALA A 191 0.41 -10.19 6.23
C ALA A 191 0.17 -8.75 5.71
N ASN A 192 1.24 -7.98 5.47
CA ASN A 192 1.15 -6.65 4.88
C ASN A 192 1.01 -6.75 3.35
N GLY A 193 1.82 -7.59 2.70
CA GLY A 193 1.78 -7.78 1.25
C GLY A 193 0.42 -8.27 0.74
N ALA A 194 -0.24 -9.14 1.49
CA ALA A 194 -1.57 -9.65 1.14
C ALA A 194 -2.62 -8.54 1.04
N LEU A 195 -2.47 -7.43 1.77
CA LEU A 195 -3.34 -6.25 1.67
C LEU A 195 -3.35 -5.67 0.24
N LEU A 196 -2.20 -5.68 -0.44
CA LEU A 196 -2.07 -5.16 -1.80
C LEU A 196 -2.69 -6.10 -2.83
N LEU A 197 -2.61 -7.41 -2.61
CA LEU A 197 -3.33 -8.37 -3.45
C LEU A 197 -4.85 -8.28 -3.25
N ILE A 198 -5.30 -8.02 -2.02
CA ILE A 198 -6.71 -7.76 -1.72
C ILE A 198 -7.18 -6.50 -2.45
N TRP A 199 -6.42 -5.40 -2.35
CA TRP A 199 -6.70 -4.19 -3.13
C TRP A 199 -6.78 -4.49 -4.63
N LEU A 200 -5.81 -5.24 -5.16
CA LEU A 200 -5.78 -5.60 -6.57
C LEU A 200 -7.08 -6.32 -6.95
N LEU A 201 -7.45 -7.39 -6.25
CA LEU A 201 -8.59 -8.25 -6.59
C LEU A 201 -9.96 -7.62 -6.30
N ASP A 202 -10.11 -6.93 -5.18
CA ASP A 202 -11.42 -6.47 -4.71
C ASP A 202 -11.74 -5.05 -5.21
N THR A 203 -10.84 -4.08 -5.04
CA THR A 203 -11.18 -2.64 -5.15
C THR A 203 -10.52 -1.91 -6.33
N SER A 204 -9.45 -2.44 -6.93
CA SER A 204 -8.74 -1.73 -8.02
C SER A 204 -9.61 -1.45 -9.25
N GLY A 205 -10.60 -2.31 -9.51
CA GLY A 205 -11.43 -2.27 -10.71
C GLY A 205 -10.65 -2.52 -12.01
N ILE A 206 -9.41 -3.00 -11.95
CA ILE A 206 -8.58 -3.27 -13.13
C ILE A 206 -9.14 -4.51 -13.86
N PRO A 207 -9.51 -4.41 -15.15
CA PRO A 207 -9.95 -5.58 -15.92
C PRO A 207 -8.82 -6.58 -16.15
N GLY A 208 -9.10 -7.87 -16.07
CA GLY A 208 -8.12 -8.94 -16.30
C GLY A 208 -7.22 -9.24 -15.09
N ARG A 209 -7.50 -8.63 -13.93
CA ARG A 209 -6.68 -8.74 -12.72
C ARG A 209 -6.62 -10.17 -12.16
N TYR A 210 -7.69 -10.94 -12.28
CA TYR A 210 -7.70 -12.34 -11.86
C TYR A 210 -6.95 -13.22 -12.87
N ARG A 211 -7.18 -13.00 -14.16
CA ARG A 211 -6.56 -13.70 -15.29
C ARG A 211 -5.05 -13.55 -15.33
N VAL A 212 -4.50 -12.40 -14.92
CA VAL A 212 -3.03 -12.22 -14.84
C VAL A 212 -2.44 -12.78 -13.55
N LEU A 213 -3.18 -12.79 -12.44
CA LEU A 213 -2.69 -13.25 -11.15
C LEU A 213 -2.71 -14.77 -11.03
N ALA A 214 -3.77 -15.43 -11.51
CA ALA A 214 -3.95 -16.88 -11.37
C ALA A 214 -2.77 -17.71 -11.96
N PRO A 215 -2.30 -17.46 -13.20
CA PRO A 215 -1.16 -18.19 -13.75
C PRO A 215 0.15 -17.98 -12.97
N ARG A 216 0.32 -16.84 -12.29
CA ARG A 216 1.53 -16.57 -11.48
C ARG A 216 1.58 -17.39 -10.21
N LEU A 217 0.42 -17.71 -9.64
CA LEU A 217 0.32 -18.52 -8.41
C LEU A 217 0.23 -20.02 -8.70
N LEU A 218 -0.15 -20.41 -9.93
CA LEU A 218 -0.38 -21.79 -10.33
C LEU A 218 0.79 -22.74 -10.00
N PRO A 219 2.06 -22.42 -10.28
CA PRO A 219 3.20 -23.30 -9.96
C PRO A 219 3.40 -23.52 -8.46
N HIS A 220 2.80 -22.69 -7.61
CA HIS A 220 3.03 -22.66 -6.16
C HIS A 220 1.80 -23.08 -5.35
N LEU A 221 0.69 -23.46 -6.00
CA LEU A 221 -0.58 -23.76 -5.34
C LEU A 221 -0.44 -24.78 -4.20
N SER A 222 0.38 -25.81 -4.37
CA SER A 222 0.60 -26.81 -3.31
C SER A 222 1.05 -26.19 -1.98
N LYS A 223 1.89 -25.15 -2.01
CA LYS A 223 2.37 -24.46 -0.79
C LYS A 223 1.38 -23.38 -0.34
N LEU A 224 0.73 -22.71 -1.29
CA LEU A 224 -0.19 -21.61 -0.99
C LEU A 224 -1.46 -22.11 -0.30
N CYS A 225 -2.01 -23.24 -0.72
CA CYS A 225 -3.22 -23.83 -0.17
C CYS A 225 -3.08 -24.27 1.30
N THR A 226 -1.87 -24.65 1.72
CA THR A 226 -1.57 -25.05 3.10
C THR A 226 -1.01 -23.90 3.94
N HIS A 227 -0.90 -22.69 3.38
CA HIS A 227 -0.44 -21.51 4.10
C HIS A 227 -1.63 -20.72 4.66
N LYS A 228 -1.56 -20.34 5.95
CA LYS A 228 -2.62 -19.62 6.67
C LYS A 228 -3.17 -18.41 5.91
N LEU A 229 -2.27 -17.57 5.40
CA LEU A 229 -2.65 -16.32 4.72
C LEU A 229 -2.86 -16.51 3.23
N ALA A 230 -2.04 -17.33 2.58
CA ALA A 230 -2.00 -17.38 1.13
C ALA A 230 -3.17 -18.17 0.54
N SER A 231 -3.70 -19.14 1.31
CA SER A 231 -4.93 -19.84 0.99
C SER A 231 -6.12 -18.89 0.83
N LEU A 232 -6.12 -17.73 1.52
CA LEU A 232 -7.15 -16.70 1.35
C LEU A 232 -7.06 -15.99 0.00
N THR A 233 -5.85 -15.78 -0.54
CA THR A 233 -5.65 -15.25 -1.89
C THR A 233 -6.12 -16.26 -2.94
N VAL A 234 -5.82 -17.55 -2.75
CA VAL A 234 -6.33 -18.62 -3.63
C VAL A 234 -7.86 -18.67 -3.60
N LEU A 235 -8.46 -18.60 -2.41
CA LEU A 235 -9.91 -18.56 -2.25
C LEU A 235 -10.53 -17.34 -2.94
N LYS A 236 -9.88 -16.17 -2.90
CA LYS A 236 -10.35 -14.96 -3.61
C LYS A 236 -10.30 -15.12 -5.13
N LEU A 237 -9.30 -15.81 -5.69
CA LEU A 237 -9.26 -16.11 -7.12
C LEU A 237 -10.45 -16.98 -7.57
N ILE A 238 -10.94 -17.83 -6.67
CA ILE A 238 -12.11 -18.69 -6.89
C ILE A 238 -13.42 -17.92 -6.65
N ASN A 239 -13.49 -17.12 -5.60
CA ASN A 239 -14.70 -16.43 -5.14
C ASN A 239 -14.97 -15.12 -5.88
N GLN A 240 -15.16 -15.21 -7.19
CA GLN A 240 -15.41 -14.08 -8.07
C GLN A 240 -16.24 -14.54 -9.28
N ARG A 241 -16.98 -13.62 -9.91
CA ARG A 241 -17.80 -13.88 -11.11
C ARG A 241 -17.30 -13.15 -12.36
N GLN A 242 -16.35 -12.25 -12.20
CA GLN A 242 -15.89 -11.32 -13.22
C GLN A 242 -15.04 -12.01 -14.30
N GLU A 243 -14.26 -13.02 -13.92
CA GLU A 243 -13.28 -13.67 -14.79
C GLU A 243 -13.34 -15.21 -14.58
N PRO A 244 -14.41 -15.89 -15.04
CA PRO A 244 -14.64 -17.31 -14.77
C PRO A 244 -13.49 -18.22 -15.24
N GLU A 245 -12.79 -17.86 -16.31
CA GLU A 245 -11.61 -18.58 -16.80
C GLU A 245 -10.51 -18.69 -15.74
N ALA A 246 -10.26 -17.62 -14.97
CA ALA A 246 -9.27 -17.63 -13.90
C ALA A 246 -9.70 -18.55 -12.74
N ARG A 247 -11.00 -18.58 -12.44
CA ARG A 247 -11.56 -19.49 -11.42
C ARG A 247 -11.42 -20.94 -11.85
N VAL A 248 -11.84 -21.27 -13.07
CA VAL A 248 -11.75 -22.63 -13.64
C VAL A 248 -10.31 -23.10 -13.66
N LEU A 249 -9.37 -22.25 -14.11
CA LEU A 249 -7.94 -22.56 -14.12
C LEU A 249 -7.42 -23.00 -12.74
N ILE A 250 -7.79 -22.27 -11.68
CA ILE A 250 -7.39 -22.61 -10.31
C ILE A 250 -8.07 -23.90 -9.85
N LEU A 251 -9.38 -24.06 -10.07
CA LEU A 251 -10.12 -25.26 -9.66
C LEU A 251 -9.59 -26.53 -10.37
N ASP A 252 -9.33 -26.45 -11.66
CA ASP A 252 -8.75 -27.55 -12.44
C ASP A 252 -7.35 -27.92 -11.94
N ALA A 253 -6.51 -26.92 -11.62
CA ALA A 253 -5.19 -27.17 -11.06
C ALA A 253 -5.28 -27.84 -9.67
N LEU A 254 -6.22 -27.41 -8.83
CA LEU A 254 -6.40 -27.90 -7.46
C LEU A 254 -6.97 -29.32 -7.41
N PHE A 255 -7.92 -29.69 -8.26
CA PHE A 255 -8.67 -30.94 -8.09
C PHE A 255 -8.43 -31.98 -9.20
N PHE A 256 -8.25 -31.54 -10.45
CA PHE A 256 -8.33 -32.43 -11.62
C PHE A 256 -6.99 -32.66 -12.32
N SER A 257 -6.06 -31.71 -12.28
CA SER A 257 -4.82 -31.77 -13.06
C SER A 257 -3.66 -32.47 -12.33
N ASN A 258 -3.35 -32.07 -11.10
CA ASN A 258 -2.14 -32.53 -10.41
C ASN A 258 -2.47 -33.25 -9.08
N SER A 259 -2.13 -34.54 -9.01
CA SER A 259 -2.33 -35.35 -7.80
C SER A 259 -1.42 -34.97 -6.63
N SER A 260 -0.32 -34.25 -6.83
CA SER A 260 0.52 -33.83 -5.69
C SER A 260 -0.13 -32.67 -4.93
N ILE A 261 -0.73 -31.71 -5.64
CA ILE A 261 -1.38 -30.53 -5.05
C ILE A 261 -2.57 -30.96 -4.18
N ASN A 262 -3.46 -31.79 -4.73
CA ASN A 262 -4.65 -32.22 -4.01
C ASN A 262 -4.32 -33.11 -2.79
N ASN A 263 -3.31 -33.98 -2.90
CA ASN A 263 -2.83 -34.78 -1.78
C ASN A 263 -2.23 -33.90 -0.68
N ASN A 264 -1.33 -32.97 -1.03
CA ASN A 264 -0.70 -32.08 -0.06
C ASN A 264 -1.71 -31.17 0.64
N MET A 265 -2.68 -30.65 -0.12
CA MET A 265 -3.77 -29.84 0.43
C MET A 265 -4.64 -30.64 1.40
N LEU A 266 -4.96 -31.89 1.10
CA LEU A 266 -5.75 -32.73 2.01
C LEU A 266 -4.94 -33.29 3.18
N HIS A 267 -3.62 -33.45 3.08
CA HIS A 267 -2.78 -33.82 4.22
C HIS A 267 -2.66 -32.71 5.28
N ASP A 268 -2.80 -31.44 4.88
CA ASP A 268 -2.83 -30.32 5.81
C ASP A 268 -4.23 -30.14 6.43
N GLN A 269 -4.38 -30.64 7.65
CA GLN A 269 -5.65 -30.64 8.39
C GLN A 269 -6.11 -29.23 8.79
N VAL A 270 -5.21 -28.23 8.77
CA VAL A 270 -5.52 -26.89 9.30
C VAL A 270 -5.97 -25.94 8.18
N HIS A 271 -5.14 -25.70 7.17
CA HIS A 271 -5.43 -24.68 6.15
C HIS A 271 -5.95 -25.29 4.85
N GLY A 272 -5.35 -26.40 4.40
CA GLY A 272 -5.74 -27.08 3.17
C GLY A 272 -7.15 -27.67 3.24
N VAL A 273 -7.47 -28.44 4.28
CA VAL A 273 -8.83 -28.94 4.51
C VAL A 273 -9.84 -27.80 4.67
N SER A 274 -9.50 -26.75 5.44
CA SER A 274 -10.37 -25.58 5.59
C SER A 274 -10.60 -24.84 4.28
N LEU A 275 -9.61 -24.77 3.39
CA LEU A 275 -9.75 -24.21 2.06
C LEU A 275 -10.74 -25.02 1.21
N VAL A 276 -10.63 -26.36 1.21
CA VAL A 276 -11.56 -27.24 0.47
C VAL A 276 -13.00 -27.05 0.95
N GLN A 277 -13.22 -27.00 2.26
CA GLN A 277 -14.55 -26.74 2.83
C GLN A 277 -15.11 -25.39 2.34
N LYS A 278 -14.30 -24.33 2.40
CA LYS A 278 -14.70 -22.99 1.93
C LYS A 278 -14.98 -22.93 0.42
N ILE A 279 -14.25 -23.74 -0.37
CA ILE A 279 -14.51 -23.89 -1.81
C ILE A 279 -15.87 -24.58 -2.00
N LEU A 280 -16.12 -25.72 -1.35
CA LEU A 280 -17.38 -26.46 -1.46
C LEU A 280 -18.58 -25.63 -0.98
N SER A 281 -18.42 -24.84 0.07
CA SER A 281 -19.47 -23.93 0.58
C SER A 281 -19.61 -22.63 -0.22
N SER A 282 -18.79 -22.40 -1.25
CA SER A 282 -18.78 -21.15 -2.00
C SER A 282 -20.02 -20.99 -2.87
N SER A 283 -20.66 -19.82 -2.82
CA SER A 283 -21.77 -19.42 -3.69
C SER A 283 -21.33 -19.00 -5.10
N TYR A 284 -20.03 -19.01 -5.37
CA TYR A 284 -19.43 -18.71 -6.68
C TYR A 284 -19.23 -19.97 -7.54
N ILE A 285 -19.41 -21.16 -6.95
CA ILE A 285 -19.27 -22.45 -7.61
C ILE A 285 -20.65 -23.01 -7.90
N GLU A 286 -20.88 -23.41 -9.15
CA GLU A 286 -22.15 -23.99 -9.58
C GLU A 286 -22.35 -25.38 -8.98
N LEU A 287 -23.62 -25.80 -8.82
CA LEU A 287 -23.96 -27.08 -8.18
C LEU A 287 -23.25 -28.27 -8.85
N ARG A 288 -23.20 -28.29 -10.19
CA ARG A 288 -22.54 -29.35 -10.96
C ARG A 288 -21.04 -29.41 -10.71
N GLU A 289 -20.37 -28.25 -10.67
CA GLU A 289 -18.93 -28.17 -10.40
C GLU A 289 -18.63 -28.57 -8.95
N ARG A 290 -19.47 -28.13 -8.00
CA ARG A 290 -19.39 -28.53 -6.59
C ARG A 290 -19.51 -30.05 -6.43
N GLN A 291 -20.45 -30.70 -7.13
CA GLN A 291 -20.60 -32.16 -7.11
C GLN A 291 -19.34 -32.87 -7.64
N ARG A 292 -18.77 -32.40 -8.76
CA ARG A 292 -17.53 -32.96 -9.32
C ARG A 292 -16.35 -32.81 -8.34
N ILE A 293 -16.21 -31.65 -7.69
CA ILE A 293 -15.17 -31.42 -6.68
C ILE A 293 -15.40 -32.34 -5.48
N ALA A 294 -16.64 -32.46 -4.99
CA ALA A 294 -16.97 -33.33 -3.87
C ALA A 294 -16.60 -34.79 -4.16
N GLU A 295 -17.02 -35.35 -5.30
CA GLU A 295 -16.66 -36.70 -5.74
C GLU A 295 -15.14 -36.90 -5.79
N ARG A 296 -14.42 -35.91 -6.32
CA ARG A 296 -12.95 -35.95 -6.39
C ARG A 296 -12.32 -35.96 -5.01
N VAL A 297 -12.81 -35.14 -4.08
CA VAL A 297 -12.36 -35.12 -2.68
C VAL A 297 -12.66 -36.45 -1.99
N LYS A 298 -13.86 -37.04 -2.18
CA LYS A 298 -14.19 -38.39 -1.66
C LYS A 298 -13.17 -39.42 -2.10
N TYR A 299 -12.90 -39.48 -3.40
CA TYR A 299 -11.94 -40.41 -3.98
C TYR A 299 -10.55 -40.27 -3.33
N ILE A 300 -10.06 -39.04 -3.13
CA ILE A 300 -8.75 -38.81 -2.52
C ILE A 300 -8.73 -39.18 -1.04
N LEU A 301 -9.77 -38.85 -0.27
CA LEU A 301 -9.87 -39.24 1.14
C LEU A 301 -9.86 -40.76 1.33
N CYS A 302 -10.55 -41.50 0.46
CA CYS A 302 -10.51 -42.97 0.43
C CYS A 302 -9.10 -43.47 0.09
N LYS A 303 -8.48 -42.92 -0.95
CA LYS A 303 -7.13 -43.30 -1.39
C LYS A 303 -6.07 -43.08 -0.31
N LEU A 304 -6.17 -41.97 0.43
CA LEU A 304 -5.25 -41.61 1.50
C LEU A 304 -5.63 -42.23 2.87
N LYS A 305 -6.74 -42.97 2.96
CA LYS A 305 -7.26 -43.59 4.19
C LYS A 305 -7.48 -42.59 5.34
N LEU A 306 -7.93 -41.38 5.03
CA LEU A 306 -8.10 -40.28 5.99
C LEU A 306 -9.49 -40.25 6.68
N GLN A 307 -10.37 -41.20 6.34
CA GLN A 307 -11.78 -41.23 6.77
C GLN A 307 -11.98 -41.30 8.29
N HIS A 308 -11.02 -41.88 9.02
CA HIS A 308 -11.14 -42.07 10.47
C HIS A 308 -10.53 -40.92 11.28
N VAL A 309 -9.96 -39.91 10.61
CA VAL A 309 -9.26 -38.81 11.28
C VAL A 309 -10.26 -37.70 11.62
N GLN A 310 -10.33 -37.32 12.90
CA GLN A 310 -11.31 -36.35 13.42
C GLN A 310 -11.30 -35.01 12.67
N GLY A 311 -10.12 -34.56 12.21
CA GLY A 311 -9.97 -33.31 11.46
C GLY A 311 -10.76 -33.24 10.14
N TYR A 312 -11.19 -34.38 9.58
CA TYR A 312 -11.93 -34.44 8.32
C TYR A 312 -13.44 -34.58 8.50
N LYS A 313 -13.94 -34.76 9.73
CA LYS A 313 -15.37 -35.04 9.99
C LYS A 313 -16.30 -34.05 9.29
N ARG A 314 -16.03 -32.76 9.46
CA ARG A 314 -16.83 -31.67 8.88
C ARG A 314 -16.76 -31.65 7.34
N LEU A 315 -15.60 -31.95 6.77
CA LEU A 315 -15.45 -32.08 5.32
C LEU A 315 -16.22 -33.30 4.78
N MET A 316 -16.23 -34.41 5.51
CA MET A 316 -16.97 -35.62 5.15
C MET A 316 -18.48 -35.42 5.19
N GLU A 317 -19.00 -34.67 6.18
CA GLU A 317 -20.40 -34.26 6.25
C GLU A 317 -20.77 -33.40 5.03
N GLU A 318 -19.96 -32.39 4.66
CA GLU A 318 -20.22 -31.51 3.51
C GLU A 318 -20.27 -32.24 2.16
N ILE A 319 -19.54 -33.33 2.02
CA ILE A 319 -19.52 -34.13 0.78
C ILE A 319 -20.50 -35.31 0.83
N ASN A 320 -21.25 -35.56 1.91
CA ASN A 320 -22.11 -36.74 2.09
C ASN A 320 -21.31 -38.06 2.05
N MET A 321 -20.26 -38.18 2.88
CA MET A 321 -19.55 -39.45 3.16
C MET A 321 -19.97 -40.09 4.48
N VAL A 322 -20.62 -39.33 5.36
CA VAL A 322 -21.18 -39.74 6.65
C VAL A 322 -22.61 -39.26 6.70
#